data_AF-A0A382UXM5-F1
#
_entry.id   AF-A0A382UXM5-F1
#
_cell.length_a   1.000
_cell.length_b   1.000
_cell.length_c   1.000
_cell.angle_alpha   90.00
_cell.angle_beta   90.00
_cell.angle_gamma   90.00
#
_symmetry.space_group_name_H-M   'P 1'
#
loop_
_entity.id
_entity.type
_entity.pdbx_description
1 polymer ?
#
loop_
_entity_poly.entity_id
_entity_poly.type
_entity_poly.pdbx_seq_one_letter_code
_entity_poly.pdbx_strand_id
1 'polypeptide(L)'
;MKLDKTTALSPIDGRYGEQTKQLTKIFSEYGLMKYRLLIEIEWLIHLSNEKSISQLPKFSNNIIRQLFYIHKNFSSKDVKRIKTIEKRTNHDVKAVE
;
A
#
# COMPACT_ATOMS: atom_id res chain seq x y z
N MET A 1 8.25 20.92 -14.66
CA MET A 1 7.06 20.66 -15.49
C MET A 1 6.15 19.71 -14.73
N LYS A 2 4.84 19.97 -14.63
CA LYS A 2 3.89 19.12 -13.91
C LYS A 2 3.37 18.06 -14.90
N LEU A 3 3.32 16.80 -14.49
CA LEU A 3 2.83 15.71 -15.36
C LEU A 3 1.33 15.94 -15.68
N ASP A 4 1.00 15.95 -16.96
CA ASP A 4 -0.38 15.99 -17.49
C ASP A 4 -0.53 15.07 -18.72
N LYS A 5 -1.73 14.98 -19.28
CA LYS A 5 -2.02 14.04 -20.38
C LYS A 5 -1.15 14.26 -21.62
N THR A 6 -0.75 15.50 -21.89
CA THR A 6 0.01 15.89 -23.09
C THR A 6 1.52 15.84 -22.88
N THR A 7 1.95 15.74 -21.63
CA THR A 7 3.36 15.73 -21.23
C THR A 7 3.81 14.38 -20.66
N ALA A 8 2.86 13.44 -20.49
CA ALA A 8 3.16 12.07 -20.13
C ALA A 8 4.03 11.39 -21.19
N LEU A 9 5.09 10.71 -20.75
CA LEU A 9 6.00 9.99 -21.63
C LEU A 9 5.32 8.77 -22.27
N SER A 10 4.56 8.01 -21.48
CA SER A 10 3.80 6.85 -21.95
C SER A 10 2.38 7.28 -22.33
N PRO A 11 1.85 6.84 -23.49
CA PRO A 11 0.48 7.12 -23.87
C PRO A 11 -0.54 6.42 -22.97
N ILE A 12 -0.14 5.37 -22.23
CA ILE A 12 -0.98 4.67 -21.24
C ILE A 12 -1.45 5.63 -20.14
N ASP A 13 -0.59 6.57 -19.73
CA ASP A 13 -0.90 7.58 -18.71
C ASP A 13 -1.36 8.93 -19.31
N GLY A 14 -1.22 9.09 -20.63
CA GLY A 14 -1.59 10.29 -21.39
C GLY A 14 -2.81 10.09 -22.28
N ARG A 15 -2.57 9.86 -23.58
CA ARG A 15 -3.61 9.70 -24.62
C ARG A 15 -4.69 8.68 -24.27
N TYR A 16 -4.32 7.59 -23.61
CA TYR A 16 -5.21 6.49 -23.22
C TYR A 16 -5.52 6.46 -21.72
N GLY A 17 -5.18 7.52 -20.98
CA GLY A 17 -5.29 7.57 -19.52
C GLY A 17 -6.72 7.41 -18.99
N GLU A 18 -7.74 7.80 -19.76
CA GLU A 18 -9.14 7.56 -19.34
C GLU A 18 -9.52 6.08 -19.46
N GLN A 19 -9.07 5.41 -20.51
CA GLN A 19 -9.31 3.98 -20.76
C GLN A 19 -8.60 3.11 -19.72
N THR A 20 -7.44 3.54 -19.23
CA THR A 20 -6.61 2.81 -18.27
C THR A 20 -6.79 3.29 -16.83
N LYS A 21 -7.65 4.29 -16.57
CA LYS A 21 -7.84 4.92 -15.26
C LYS A 21 -8.10 3.93 -14.12
N GLN A 22 -8.85 2.87 -14.38
CA GLN A 22 -9.17 1.85 -13.37
C GLN A 22 -7.92 1.05 -12.93
N LEU A 23 -6.96 0.88 -13.85
CA LEU A 23 -5.71 0.15 -13.62
C LEU A 23 -4.77 0.90 -12.67
N THR A 24 -4.91 2.23 -12.56
CA THR A 24 -4.07 3.05 -11.67
C THR A 24 -4.19 2.65 -10.20
N LYS A 25 -5.32 2.11 -9.75
CA LYS A 25 -5.49 1.64 -8.36
C LYS A 25 -4.79 0.30 -8.10
N ILE A 26 -4.30 -0.37 -9.14
CA ILE A 26 -3.76 -1.73 -9.10
C ILE A 26 -2.26 -1.72 -9.44
N PHE A 27 -1.90 -1.18 -10.60
CA PHE A 27 -0.55 -1.30 -11.17
C PHE A 27 0.34 -0.07 -10.99
N SER A 28 -0.19 1.02 -10.42
CA SER A 28 0.65 2.16 -10.07
C SER A 28 1.44 1.90 -8.78
N GLU A 29 2.39 2.78 -8.47
CA GLU A 29 3.07 2.79 -7.18
C GLU A 29 2.08 2.92 -5.99
N TYR A 30 0.98 3.67 -6.14
CA TYR A 30 -0.08 3.71 -5.13
C TYR A 30 -0.71 2.33 -4.94
N GLY A 31 -1.00 1.62 -6.04
CA GLY A 31 -1.55 0.26 -5.99
C GLY A 31 -0.59 -0.70 -5.32
N LEU A 32 0.68 -0.70 -5.75
CA LEU A 32 1.74 -1.53 -5.17
C LEU A 32 1.87 -1.31 -3.66
N MET A 33 1.95 -0.07 -3.20
CA MET A 33 2.04 0.24 -1.76
C MET A 33 0.79 -0.17 -1.00
N LYS A 34 -0.41 0.05 -1.57
CA LYS A 34 -1.68 -0.34 -0.96
C LYS A 34 -1.75 -1.85 -0.72
N TYR A 35 -1.30 -2.64 -1.70
CA TYR A 35 -1.31 -4.10 -1.60
C TYR A 35 -0.18 -4.63 -0.73
N ARG A 36 1.01 -4.01 -0.72
CA ARG A 36 2.06 -4.33 0.26
C ARG A 36 1.56 -4.17 1.69
N LEU A 37 0.92 -3.05 2.00
CA LEU A 37 0.31 -2.82 3.30
C LEU A 37 -0.74 -3.89 3.67
N LEU A 38 -1.55 -4.33 2.69
CA LEU A 38 -2.50 -5.43 2.93
C LEU A 38 -1.78 -6.70 3.33
N ILE A 39 -0.73 -7.07 2.60
CA ILE A 39 0.04 -8.29 2.88
C ILE A 39 0.71 -8.22 4.24
N GLU A 40 1.29 -7.08 4.63
CA GLU A 40 1.86 -6.92 5.98
C GLU A 40 0.81 -7.09 7.08
N ILE A 41 -0.39 -6.54 6.90
CA ILE A 41 -1.52 -6.70 7.84
C ILE A 41 -1.95 -8.17 7.93
N GLU A 42 -2.20 -8.81 6.78
CA GLU A 42 -2.62 -10.21 6.71
C GLU A 42 -1.55 -11.13 7.33
N TRP A 43 -0.28 -10.84 7.07
CA TRP A 43 0.84 -11.60 7.62
C TRP A 43 0.93 -11.46 9.13
N LEU A 44 0.80 -10.25 9.68
CA LEU A 44 0.78 -10.04 11.12
C LEU A 44 -0.41 -10.75 11.80
N ILE A 45 -1.58 -10.72 11.17
CA ILE A 45 -2.76 -11.46 11.65
C ILE A 45 -2.50 -12.97 11.60
N HIS A 46 -1.93 -13.47 10.51
CA HIS A 46 -1.56 -14.88 10.36
C HIS A 46 -0.61 -15.33 11.48
N LEU A 47 0.47 -14.58 11.71
CA LEU A 47 1.42 -14.84 12.80
C LEU A 47 0.73 -14.84 14.18
N SER A 48 -0.21 -13.93 14.43
CA SER A 48 -0.95 -13.91 15.70
C SER A 48 -1.81 -15.16 15.93
N ASN A 49 -2.21 -15.87 14.87
CA ASN A 49 -2.97 -17.11 14.98
C ASN A 49 -2.09 -18.35 15.17
N GLU A 50 -0.78 -18.22 15.00
CA GLU A 50 0.18 -19.31 15.12
C GLU A 50 0.49 -19.59 16.60
N LYS A 51 0.04 -20.75 17.10
CA LYS A 51 0.14 -21.11 18.52
C LYS A 51 1.58 -21.29 19.00
N SER A 52 2.51 -21.60 18.09
CA SER A 52 3.91 -21.78 18.43
C SER A 52 4.64 -20.46 18.74
N ILE A 53 4.07 -19.31 18.37
CA ILE A 53 4.65 -17.98 18.62
C ILE A 53 4.07 -17.40 19.92
N SER A 54 4.64 -17.81 21.07
CA SER A 54 4.12 -17.40 22.39
C SER A 54 4.18 -15.90 22.66
N GLN A 55 5.07 -15.15 21.97
CA GLN A 55 5.24 -13.70 22.12
C GLN A 55 4.14 -12.89 21.42
N LEU A 56 3.38 -13.51 20.50
CA LEU A 56 2.36 -12.83 19.71
C LEU A 56 1.00 -13.52 19.91
N PRO A 57 0.24 -13.14 20.95
CA PRO A 57 -1.05 -13.74 21.20
C PRO A 57 -2.05 -13.41 20.09
N LYS A 58 -3.04 -14.30 19.93
CA LYS A 58 -4.14 -14.11 18.99
C LYS A 58 -4.83 -12.77 19.18
N PHE A 59 -4.95 -12.02 18.09
CA PHE A 59 -5.66 -10.75 18.11
C PHE A 59 -7.17 -10.95 18.31
N SER A 60 -7.77 -10.02 19.03
CA SER A 60 -9.22 -9.93 19.13
C SER A 60 -9.82 -9.49 17.80
N ASN A 61 -11.10 -9.80 17.58
CA ASN A 61 -11.85 -9.34 16.41
C ASN A 61 -11.86 -7.80 16.29
N ASN A 62 -11.71 -7.07 17.41
CA ASN A 62 -11.63 -5.62 17.37
C ASN A 62 -10.31 -5.13 16.76
N ILE A 63 -9.19 -5.72 17.18
CA ILE A 63 -7.86 -5.39 16.65
C ILE A 63 -7.79 -5.74 15.16
N ILE A 64 -8.29 -6.92 14.77
CA ILE A 64 -8.34 -7.34 13.35
C ILE A 64 -9.13 -6.32 12.51
N ARG A 65 -10.29 -5.85 12.99
CA ARG A 65 -11.06 -4.80 12.31
C ARG A 65 -10.30 -3.48 12.20
N GLN A 66 -9.56 -3.08 13.25
CA GLN A 66 -8.74 -1.87 13.21
C GLN A 66 -7.61 -1.97 12.19
N LEU A 67 -6.93 -3.12 12.11
CA LEU A 67 -5.88 -3.36 11.12
C LEU A 67 -6.43 -3.24 9.69
N PHE A 68 -7.53 -3.94 9.38
CA PHE A 68 -8.16 -3.81 8.05
C PHE A 68 -8.71 -2.42 7.77
N TYR A 69 -9.11 -1.66 8.79
CA TYR A 69 -9.52 -0.27 8.63
C TYR A 69 -8.37 0.60 8.10
N ILE A 70 -7.12 0.33 8.47
CA ILE A 70 -5.95 1.04 7.94
C ILE A 70 -5.86 0.82 6.42
N HIS A 71 -5.91 -0.44 5.96
CA HIS A 71 -5.88 -0.74 4.53
C HIS A 71 -7.07 -0.15 3.77
N LYS A 72 -8.29 -0.24 4.34
CA LYS A 72 -9.52 0.26 3.71
C LYS A 72 -9.47 1.77 3.46
N ASN A 73 -8.83 2.52 4.35
CA ASN A 73 -8.73 3.97 4.26
C ASN A 73 -7.41 4.46 3.65
N PHE A 74 -6.61 3.56 3.07
CA PHE A 74 -5.34 3.89 2.44
C PHE A 74 -5.51 4.95 1.35
N SER A 75 -4.72 6.01 1.42
CA SER A 75 -4.90 7.25 0.68
C SER A 75 -3.59 7.77 0.09
N SER A 76 -3.67 8.83 -0.73
CA SER A 76 -2.49 9.50 -1.27
C SER A 76 -1.63 10.16 -0.19
N LYS A 77 -2.18 10.44 1.01
CA LYS A 77 -1.40 10.93 2.16
C LYS A 77 -0.47 9.84 2.68
N ASP A 78 -0.93 8.60 2.71
CA ASP A 78 -0.15 7.44 3.18
C ASP A 78 0.98 7.12 2.22
N VAL A 79 0.73 7.17 0.90
CA VAL A 79 1.80 7.07 -0.12
C VAL A 79 2.88 8.13 0.11
N LYS A 80 2.50 9.41 0.33
CA LYS A 80 3.48 10.47 0.61
C LYS A 80 4.28 10.19 1.89
N ARG A 81 3.64 9.61 2.91
CA ARG A 81 4.30 9.23 4.16
C ARG A 81 5.31 8.11 3.92
N ILE A 82 4.93 7.05 3.21
CA ILE A 82 5.81 5.92 2.84
C ILE A 82 7.01 6.44 2.02
N LYS A 83 6.79 7.25 0.97
CA LYS A 83 7.89 7.86 0.20
C LYS A 83 8.82 8.73 1.05
N THR A 84 8.33 9.32 2.13
CA THR A 84 9.15 10.11 3.06
C THR A 84 10.06 9.23 3.91
N ILE A 85 9.55 8.07 4.33
CA ILE A 85 10.33 7.05 5.07
C ILE A 85 11.36 6.40 4.12
N GLU A 86 10.93 6.09 2.89
CA GLU A 86 11.78 5.48 1.85
C GLU A 86 13.04 6.30 1.55
N LYS A 87 12.96 7.63 1.62
CA LYS A 87 14.14 8.50 1.47
C LYS A 87 15.24 8.24 2.50
N ARG A 88 14.88 7.69 3.67
CA ARG A 88 15.83 7.33 4.73
C ARG A 88 16.25 5.87 4.65
N THR A 89 15.31 4.97 4.32
CA THR A 89 15.58 3.52 4.26
C THR A 89 16.25 3.10 2.96
N ASN A 90 16.09 3.88 1.89
CA ASN A 90 16.41 3.53 0.51
C ASN A 90 15.84 2.15 0.09
N HIS A 91 14.70 1.78 0.67
CA HIS A 91 14.04 0.51 0.46
C HIS A 91 12.53 0.68 0.64
N ASP A 92 11.79 0.36 -0.42
CA ASP A 92 10.35 0.61 -0.54
C ASP A 92 9.49 -0.30 0.37
N VAL A 93 9.77 -1.61 0.42
CA VAL A 93 9.11 -2.55 1.35
C VAL A 93 9.35 -2.13 2.80
N LYS A 94 10.61 -1.83 3.15
CA LYS A 94 10.96 -1.40 4.52
C LYS A 94 10.30 -0.08 4.93
N ALA A 95 9.87 0.74 3.96
CA ALA A 95 9.17 1.98 4.22
C ALA A 95 7.66 1.79 4.47
N VAL A 96 7.12 0.61 4.15
CA VAL A 96 5.73 0.21 4.44
C VAL A 96 5.60 -0.37 5.86
N GLU A 97 6.62 -1.08 6.33
CA GLU A 97 6.74 -1.59 7.71
C GLU A 97 6.70 -0.49 8.78
#